data_AF-A0A955AE76-F1
#
_entry.id   AF-A0A955AE76-F1
#
_cell.length_a   1.000
_cell.length_b   1.000
_cell.length_c   1.000
_cell.angle_alpha   90.00
_cell.angle_beta   90.00
_cell.angle_gamma   90.00
#
_symmetry.space_group_name_H-M   'P 1'
#
loop_
_entity.id
_entity.type
_entity.pdbx_description
1 polymer ?
#
loop_
_entity_poly.entity_id
_entity_poly.type
_entity_poly.pdbx_seq_one_letter_code
_entity_poly.pdbx_strand_id
1 'polypeptide(L)'
;MALHLKKRWIDRRVYEYFAVNVAPYLGWRDPILVYQMGKVGSSSIRNSLFRCPDVRTRLVLMSHEFLPIRNRRLSDIEIEPEYRDYCRQEIEHDRRVFDAFDLRKKLGWRLRERFYAERIYQAYVKKKNKLRVITLVREPIANNISMFFEVFDHYADTRAEESSLSVEAMIELFLMQYVHGRPLTWLDAELKRMLDVDVYQYPFDLERGCAMIESGNVDLLVLKCELPDDVKAKTIAEFLKLEKLELTR
;
A
#
# COMPACT_ATOMS: atom_id res chain seq x y z
N MET A 1 -4.70 -26.87 -11.19
CA MET A 1 -3.99 -26.04 -12.19
C MET A 1 -3.41 -24.72 -11.64
N ALA A 2 -4.06 -24.02 -10.70
CA ALA A 2 -3.59 -22.71 -10.18
C ALA A 2 -2.26 -22.74 -9.38
N LEU A 3 -2.02 -23.80 -8.60
CA LEU A 3 -0.82 -23.99 -7.77
C LEU A 3 0.49 -24.00 -8.59
N HIS A 4 0.43 -24.44 -9.85
CA HIS A 4 1.60 -24.56 -10.73
C HIS A 4 2.09 -23.22 -11.28
N LEU A 5 1.22 -22.20 -11.36
CA LEU A 5 1.61 -20.92 -11.96
C LEU A 5 2.46 -20.11 -10.98
N LYS A 6 2.06 -19.98 -9.70
CA LYS A 6 2.86 -19.26 -8.70
C LYS A 6 4.23 -19.92 -8.44
N LYS A 7 4.32 -21.26 -8.51
CA LYS A 7 5.60 -22.00 -8.39
C LYS A 7 6.49 -21.88 -9.63
N ARG A 8 5.93 -21.67 -10.84
CA ARG A 8 6.73 -21.43 -12.07
C ARG A 8 7.40 -20.06 -12.07
N TRP A 9 6.82 -19.06 -11.41
CA TRP A 9 7.37 -17.72 -11.29
C TRP A 9 8.15 -17.59 -9.97
N ILE A 10 9.31 -18.23 -9.89
CA ILE A 10 10.19 -18.19 -8.70
C ILE A 10 10.67 -16.76 -8.41
N ASP A 11 10.77 -15.92 -9.45
CA ASP A 11 11.16 -14.52 -9.33
C ASP A 11 9.95 -13.57 -9.28
N ARG A 12 9.94 -12.71 -8.25
CA ARG A 12 8.89 -11.71 -8.00
C ARG A 12 8.68 -10.76 -9.19
N ARG A 13 9.74 -10.26 -9.82
CA ARG A 13 9.63 -9.32 -10.95
C ARG A 13 8.98 -9.99 -12.14
N VAL A 14 9.26 -11.27 -12.35
CA VAL A 14 8.66 -12.03 -13.44
C VAL A 14 7.16 -12.23 -13.18
N TYR A 15 6.77 -12.54 -11.94
CA TYR A 15 5.36 -12.57 -11.55
C TYR A 15 4.68 -11.20 -11.74
N GLU A 16 5.29 -10.12 -11.23
CA GLU A 16 4.77 -8.76 -11.34
C GLU A 16 4.58 -8.35 -12.81
N TYR A 17 5.56 -8.66 -13.66
CA TYR A 17 5.45 -8.45 -15.11
C TYR A 17 4.29 -9.25 -15.69
N PHE A 18 4.22 -10.57 -15.48
CA PHE A 18 3.13 -11.41 -15.96
C PHE A 18 1.76 -10.86 -15.52
N ALA A 19 1.64 -10.48 -14.25
CA ALA A 19 0.41 -10.04 -13.63
C ALA A 19 -0.15 -8.76 -14.27
N VAL A 20 0.69 -7.84 -14.76
CA VAL A 20 0.21 -6.58 -15.38
C VAL A 20 0.35 -6.53 -16.91
N ASN A 21 1.07 -7.48 -17.51
CA ASN A 21 1.31 -7.55 -18.96
C ASN A 21 0.55 -8.66 -19.67
N VAL A 22 0.32 -9.78 -19.00
CA VAL A 22 -0.13 -11.02 -19.66
C VAL A 22 -1.47 -11.47 -19.07
N ALA A 23 -1.58 -11.50 -17.75
CA ALA A 23 -2.79 -11.96 -17.05
C ALA A 23 -4.09 -11.25 -17.51
N PRO A 24 -4.12 -9.92 -17.77
CA PRO A 24 -5.33 -9.27 -18.29
C PRO A 24 -5.81 -9.83 -19.63
N TYR A 25 -4.87 -10.18 -20.52
CA TYR A 25 -5.16 -10.75 -21.84
C TYR A 25 -5.57 -12.22 -21.78
N LEU A 26 -5.19 -12.93 -20.71
CA LEU A 26 -5.66 -14.28 -20.39
C LEU A 26 -7.03 -14.31 -19.69
N GLY A 27 -7.70 -13.16 -19.56
CA GLY A 27 -9.01 -13.04 -18.92
C GLY A 27 -8.98 -13.05 -17.40
N TRP A 28 -7.80 -12.93 -16.77
CA TRP A 28 -7.68 -12.83 -15.32
C TRP A 28 -7.98 -11.39 -14.91
N ARG A 29 -9.25 -11.07 -14.70
CA ARG A 29 -9.74 -9.70 -14.50
C ARG A 29 -10.21 -9.41 -13.07
N ASP A 30 -9.98 -10.32 -12.13
CA ASP A 30 -10.49 -10.24 -10.76
C ASP A 30 -9.38 -10.31 -9.69
N PRO A 31 -8.37 -9.41 -9.74
CA PRO A 31 -7.24 -9.47 -8.84
C PRO A 31 -7.65 -9.21 -7.38
N ILE A 32 -6.90 -9.81 -6.46
CA ILE A 32 -6.80 -9.33 -5.09
C ILE A 32 -5.71 -8.26 -5.07
N LEU A 33 -6.03 -7.08 -4.56
CA LEU A 33 -5.10 -5.97 -4.46
C LEU A 33 -4.87 -5.62 -2.98
N VAL A 34 -3.67 -5.87 -2.48
CA VAL A 34 -3.22 -5.37 -1.18
C VAL A 34 -2.76 -3.92 -1.38
N TYR A 35 -3.58 -2.95 -0.99
CA TYR A 35 -3.37 -1.53 -1.27
C TYR A 35 -3.44 -0.74 0.03
N GLN A 36 -2.29 -0.23 0.48
CA GLN A 36 -2.18 0.46 1.77
C GLN A 36 -0.99 1.41 1.81
N MET A 37 -1.03 2.36 2.76
CA MET A 37 0.14 3.17 3.12
C MET A 37 1.33 2.28 3.56
N GLY A 38 2.53 2.82 3.67
CA GLY A 38 3.67 2.04 4.15
C GLY A 38 3.55 1.64 5.62
N LYS A 39 4.32 0.62 6.03
CA LYS A 39 4.53 0.23 7.45
C LYS A 39 3.26 -0.16 8.25
N VAL A 40 2.29 -0.79 7.58
CA VAL A 40 1.09 -1.39 8.21
C VAL A 40 1.10 -2.93 8.12
N GLY A 41 2.28 -3.57 8.06
CA GLY A 41 2.39 -5.02 8.16
C GLY A 41 1.85 -5.84 6.97
N SER A 42 1.67 -5.24 5.80
CA SER A 42 1.01 -5.88 4.65
C SER A 42 1.82 -6.97 3.94
N SER A 43 3.14 -7.03 4.16
CA SER A 43 4.01 -8.05 3.54
C SER A 43 3.62 -9.48 3.91
N SER A 44 3.27 -9.74 5.18
CA SER A 44 2.84 -11.08 5.63
C SER A 44 1.54 -11.49 4.95
N ILE A 45 0.57 -10.58 4.86
CA ILE A 45 -0.71 -10.80 4.17
C ILE A 45 -0.48 -11.11 2.69
N ARG A 46 0.30 -10.30 1.97
CA ARG A 46 0.62 -10.56 0.56
C ARG A 46 1.27 -11.94 0.41
N ASN A 47 2.28 -12.26 1.22
CA ASN A 47 3.01 -13.52 1.13
C ASN A 47 2.08 -14.72 1.40
N SER A 48 1.18 -14.62 2.37
CA SER A 48 0.18 -15.63 2.67
C SER A 48 -0.82 -15.85 1.55
N LEU A 49 -1.36 -14.77 0.98
CA LEU A 49 -2.25 -14.86 -0.18
C LEU A 49 -1.51 -15.44 -1.40
N PHE A 50 -0.23 -15.12 -1.56
CA PHE A 50 0.60 -15.72 -2.59
C PHE A 50 0.80 -17.22 -2.37
N ARG A 51 0.97 -17.68 -1.12
CA ARG A 51 1.14 -19.10 -0.79
C ARG A 51 -0.18 -19.89 -0.73
N CYS A 52 -1.30 -19.20 -0.58
CA CYS A 52 -2.62 -19.83 -0.54
C CYS A 52 -2.89 -20.61 -1.85
N PRO A 53 -3.28 -21.90 -1.76
CA PRO A 53 -3.52 -22.73 -2.93
C PRO A 53 -4.86 -22.46 -3.64
N ASP A 54 -5.73 -21.68 -3.00
CA ASP A 54 -7.07 -21.37 -3.53
C ASP A 54 -6.99 -20.57 -4.83
N VAL A 55 -7.78 -20.98 -5.83
CA VAL A 55 -7.82 -20.35 -7.16
C VAL A 55 -8.17 -18.86 -7.11
N ARG A 56 -8.95 -18.43 -6.11
CA ARG A 56 -9.32 -17.03 -5.91
C ARG A 56 -8.14 -16.14 -5.57
N THR A 57 -7.04 -16.74 -5.12
CA THR A 57 -5.77 -16.06 -4.84
C THR A 57 -4.76 -16.16 -5.99
N ARG A 58 -5.16 -16.64 -7.18
CA ARG A 58 -4.26 -16.80 -8.34
C ARG A 58 -3.55 -15.51 -8.77
N LEU A 59 -4.19 -14.36 -8.53
CA LEU A 59 -3.70 -13.04 -8.92
C LEU A 59 -3.75 -12.11 -7.71
N VAL A 60 -2.60 -11.93 -7.06
CA VAL A 60 -2.41 -11.08 -5.88
C VAL A 60 -1.44 -9.99 -6.28
N LEU A 61 -1.90 -8.75 -6.22
CA LEU A 61 -1.14 -7.55 -6.50
C LEU A 61 -0.92 -6.79 -5.19
N MET A 62 0.15 -6.01 -5.11
CA MET A 62 0.37 -5.13 -3.96
C MET A 62 0.90 -3.79 -4.45
N SER A 63 0.29 -2.71 -3.97
CA SER A 63 0.82 -1.36 -4.18
C SER A 63 0.69 -0.52 -2.92
N HIS A 64 1.54 0.49 -2.80
CA HIS A 64 1.35 1.54 -1.80
C HIS A 64 0.68 2.77 -2.38
N GLU A 65 0.95 3.02 -3.65
CA GLU A 65 0.45 4.14 -4.44
C GLU A 65 0.42 3.70 -5.90
N PHE A 66 -0.42 4.30 -6.73
CA PHE A 66 -0.43 4.07 -8.17
C PHE A 66 0.38 5.10 -8.92
N LEU A 67 0.42 6.33 -8.41
CA LEU A 67 1.10 7.46 -9.02
C LEU A 67 2.02 8.13 -8.00
N PRO A 68 3.17 8.69 -8.42
CA PRO A 68 4.09 9.33 -7.49
C PRO A 68 3.48 10.55 -6.79
N ILE A 69 3.70 10.66 -5.48
CA ILE A 69 3.18 11.76 -4.63
C ILE A 69 3.59 13.12 -5.19
N ARG A 70 4.86 13.31 -5.51
CA ARG A 70 5.39 14.55 -6.10
C ARG A 70 4.66 15.04 -7.35
N ASN A 71 4.01 14.14 -8.08
CA ASN A 71 3.26 14.46 -9.30
C ASN A 71 1.77 14.77 -9.04
N ARG A 72 1.29 14.60 -7.80
CA ARG A 72 -0.09 14.93 -7.43
C ARG A 72 -0.30 16.44 -7.49
N ARG A 73 -1.50 16.84 -7.93
CA ARG A 73 -2.02 18.21 -7.75
C ARG A 73 -2.95 18.20 -6.55
N LEU A 74 -2.79 19.18 -5.67
CA LEU A 74 -3.63 19.32 -4.48
C LEU A 74 -5.10 19.56 -4.85
N SER A 75 -5.36 20.20 -6.01
CA SER A 75 -6.70 20.39 -6.56
C SER A 75 -7.45 19.10 -6.89
N ASP A 76 -6.72 18.00 -7.11
CA ASP A 76 -7.30 16.70 -7.47
C ASP A 76 -7.59 15.85 -6.22
N ILE A 77 -7.30 16.36 -5.02
CA ILE A 77 -7.46 15.65 -3.76
C ILE A 77 -8.66 16.26 -3.03
N GLU A 78 -9.73 15.48 -2.95
CA GLU A 78 -10.89 15.82 -2.13
C GLU A 78 -10.59 15.46 -0.68
N ILE A 79 -10.27 16.47 0.13
CA ILE A 79 -9.93 16.31 1.54
C ILE A 79 -10.37 17.55 2.33
N GLU A 80 -10.69 17.34 3.61
CA GLU A 80 -11.10 18.42 4.51
C GLU A 80 -10.01 19.50 4.63
N PRO A 81 -10.39 20.79 4.77
CA PRO A 81 -9.45 21.90 4.73
C PRO A 81 -8.30 21.80 5.74
N GLU A 82 -8.58 21.28 6.94
CA GLU A 82 -7.60 21.12 8.01
C GLU A 82 -6.45 20.15 7.67
N TYR A 83 -6.70 19.15 6.79
CA TYR A 83 -5.66 18.20 6.37
C TYR A 83 -4.96 18.59 5.06
N ARG A 84 -5.40 19.66 4.37
CA ARG A 84 -4.79 20.08 3.09
C ARG A 84 -3.32 20.45 3.22
N ASP A 85 -2.93 21.01 4.36
CA ASP A 85 -1.55 21.39 4.62
C ASP A 85 -0.63 20.17 4.66
N TYR A 86 -1.08 19.08 5.30
CA TYR A 86 -0.35 17.81 5.31
C TYR A 86 -0.11 17.25 3.91
N CYS A 87 -1.14 17.26 3.04
CA CYS A 87 -0.97 16.86 1.63
C CYS A 87 0.06 17.74 0.91
N ARG A 88 0.05 19.06 1.16
CA ARG A 88 1.01 19.99 0.55
C ARG A 88 2.43 19.67 1.00
N GLN A 89 2.65 19.56 2.31
CA GLN A 89 3.96 19.24 2.89
C GLN A 89 4.50 17.92 2.34
N GLU A 90 3.65 16.90 2.22
CA GLU A 90 4.03 15.59 1.69
C GLU A 90 4.47 15.66 0.22
N ILE A 91 3.71 16.37 -0.63
CA ILE A 91 4.05 16.58 -2.05
C ILE A 91 5.37 17.35 -2.20
N GLU A 92 5.57 18.40 -1.41
CA GLU A 92 6.79 19.22 -1.43
C GLU A 92 8.01 18.43 -0.92
N HIS A 93 7.83 17.64 0.13
CA HIS A 93 8.86 16.76 0.67
C HIS A 93 9.28 15.70 -0.36
N ASP A 94 8.34 14.99 -0.98
CA ASP A 94 8.64 13.96 -2.00
C ASP A 94 9.36 14.57 -3.22
N ARG A 95 8.98 15.80 -3.62
CA ARG A 95 9.72 16.55 -4.66
C ARG A 95 11.16 16.81 -4.26
N ARG A 96 11.37 17.37 -3.07
CA ARG A 96 12.70 17.71 -2.56
C ARG A 96 13.61 16.49 -2.48
N VAL A 97 13.10 15.39 -1.93
CA VAL A 97 13.83 14.12 -1.82
C VAL A 97 14.19 13.58 -3.21
N PHE A 98 13.21 13.55 -4.13
CA PHE A 98 13.47 13.09 -5.49
C PHE A 98 14.49 13.96 -6.23
N ASP A 99 14.46 15.28 -6.04
CA ASP A 99 15.38 16.21 -6.68
C ASP A 99 16.81 16.11 -6.14
N ALA A 100 16.97 15.74 -4.87
CA ALA A 100 18.27 15.48 -4.24
C ALA A 100 18.94 14.18 -4.74
N PHE A 101 18.19 13.26 -5.34
CA PHE A 101 18.76 12.01 -5.87
C PHE A 101 19.74 12.25 -7.03
N ASP A 102 20.81 11.44 -7.07
CA ASP A 102 21.69 11.34 -8.23
C ASP A 102 20.95 10.78 -9.47
N LEU A 103 21.56 10.94 -10.64
CA LEU A 103 20.94 10.53 -11.91
C LEU A 103 20.60 9.02 -11.96
N ARG A 104 21.45 8.17 -11.37
CA ARG A 104 21.25 6.71 -11.36
C ARG A 104 20.06 6.34 -10.47
N LYS A 105 19.93 6.94 -9.29
CA LYS A 105 18.79 6.79 -8.39
C LYS A 105 17.51 7.29 -9.06
N LYS A 106 17.52 8.48 -9.68
CA LYS A 106 16.38 9.03 -10.43
C LYS A 106 15.91 8.09 -11.55
N LEU A 107 16.83 7.57 -12.35
CA LEU A 107 16.51 6.62 -13.43
C LEU A 107 15.93 5.31 -12.88
N GLY A 108 16.53 4.75 -11.83
CA GLY A 108 16.05 3.53 -11.18
C GLY A 108 14.65 3.67 -10.58
N TRP A 109 14.37 4.81 -9.94
CA TRP A 109 13.04 5.13 -9.40
C TRP A 109 12.00 5.26 -10.51
N ARG A 110 12.28 6.05 -11.56
CA ARG A 110 11.37 6.20 -12.71
C ARG A 110 11.04 4.87 -13.38
N LEU A 111 12.02 3.96 -13.49
CA LEU A 111 11.81 2.61 -14.01
C LEU A 111 10.87 1.81 -13.11
N ARG A 112 11.05 1.83 -11.78
CA ARG A 112 10.17 1.11 -10.85
C ARG A 112 8.74 1.67 -10.84
N GLU A 113 8.59 2.99 -10.82
CA GLU A 113 7.30 3.69 -10.78
C GLU A 113 6.45 3.34 -12.00
N ARG A 114 7.01 3.46 -13.20
CA ARG A 114 6.31 3.18 -14.46
C ARG A 114 6.00 1.70 -14.65
N PHE A 115 6.66 0.81 -13.93
CA PHE A 115 6.62 -0.60 -14.27
C PHE A 115 5.60 -1.42 -13.50
N TYR A 116 5.30 -1.12 -12.23
CA TYR A 116 4.37 -1.98 -11.49
C TYR A 116 3.11 -1.27 -11.02
N ALA A 117 3.24 -0.25 -10.18
CA ALA A 117 2.12 0.51 -9.61
C ALA A 117 1.20 1.10 -10.69
N GLU A 118 1.74 1.96 -11.56
CA GLU A 118 0.99 2.59 -12.65
C GLU A 118 0.35 1.53 -13.57
N ARG A 119 1.02 0.39 -13.76
CA ARG A 119 0.53 -0.69 -14.60
C ARG A 119 -0.63 -1.46 -13.99
N ILE A 120 -0.65 -1.64 -12.67
CA ILE A 120 -1.84 -2.17 -11.98
C ILE A 120 -3.03 -1.25 -12.26
N TYR A 121 -2.83 0.06 -12.11
CA TYR A 121 -3.87 1.05 -12.37
C TYR A 121 -4.40 0.95 -13.81
N GLN A 122 -3.52 0.98 -14.81
CA GLN A 122 -3.94 0.91 -16.23
C GLN A 122 -4.59 -0.43 -16.59
N ALA A 123 -4.11 -1.55 -16.04
CA ALA A 123 -4.59 -2.88 -16.39
C ALA A 123 -5.92 -3.24 -15.71
N TYR A 124 -6.15 -2.77 -14.48
CA TYR A 124 -7.27 -3.23 -13.65
C TYR A 124 -8.18 -2.09 -13.19
N VAL A 125 -7.62 -1.03 -12.60
CA VAL A 125 -8.42 0.04 -11.99
C VAL A 125 -9.11 0.89 -13.05
N LYS A 126 -8.35 1.42 -14.02
CA LYS A 126 -8.89 2.25 -15.12
C LYS A 126 -9.89 1.49 -15.99
N LYS A 127 -9.75 0.16 -16.07
CA LYS A 127 -10.67 -0.71 -16.82
C LYS A 127 -11.94 -1.05 -16.03
N LYS A 128 -12.08 -0.57 -14.80
CA LYS A 128 -13.23 -0.85 -13.89
C LYS A 128 -13.49 -2.35 -13.74
N ASN A 129 -12.41 -3.13 -13.73
CA ASN A 129 -12.46 -4.56 -13.43
C ASN A 129 -12.94 -4.78 -11.99
N LYS A 130 -13.51 -5.94 -11.67
CA LYS A 130 -13.85 -6.27 -10.27
C LYS A 130 -12.56 -6.37 -9.44
N LEU A 131 -12.44 -5.56 -8.40
CA LEU A 131 -11.29 -5.53 -7.51
C LEU A 131 -11.70 -6.02 -6.12
N ARG A 132 -10.92 -6.93 -5.55
CA ARG A 132 -10.99 -7.25 -4.12
C ARG A 132 -9.79 -6.63 -3.44
N VAL A 133 -10.02 -5.55 -2.70
CA VAL A 133 -8.99 -4.71 -2.12
C VAL A 133 -8.87 -5.00 -0.63
N ILE A 134 -7.64 -5.16 -0.16
CA ILE A 134 -7.32 -5.28 1.26
C ILE A 134 -6.43 -4.09 1.61
N THR A 135 -6.93 -3.19 2.43
CA THR A 135 -6.17 -2.08 3.01
C THR A 135 -6.00 -2.29 4.50
N LEU A 136 -4.83 -1.95 5.01
CA LEU A 136 -4.55 -2.00 6.44
C LEU A 136 -4.43 -0.60 7.00
N VAL A 137 -5.00 -0.41 8.18
CA VAL A 137 -4.85 0.78 8.99
C VAL A 137 -4.07 0.44 10.25
N ARG A 138 -3.27 1.38 10.73
CA ARG A 138 -2.44 1.24 11.93
C ARG A 138 -2.55 2.54 12.72
N GLU A 139 -2.34 2.47 14.02
CA GLU A 139 -2.21 3.65 14.88
C GLU A 139 -1.19 4.64 14.25
N PRO A 140 -1.60 5.91 13.98
CA PRO A 140 -0.81 6.87 13.22
C PRO A 140 0.59 7.13 13.76
N ILE A 141 0.76 7.23 15.08
CA ILE A 141 2.07 7.53 15.70
C ILE A 141 3.02 6.35 15.50
N ALA A 142 2.56 5.13 15.79
CA ALA A 142 3.32 3.91 15.58
C ALA A 142 3.66 3.67 14.09
N ASN A 143 2.76 4.05 13.18
CA ASN A 143 3.04 4.04 11.75
C ASN A 143 4.18 5.01 11.41
N ASN A 144 4.08 6.26 11.85
CA ASN A 144 5.06 7.31 11.59
C ASN A 144 6.44 6.97 12.16
N ILE A 145 6.52 6.47 13.39
CA ILE A 145 7.80 6.02 13.98
C ILE A 145 8.40 4.90 13.13
N SER A 146 7.58 3.91 12.73
CA SER A 146 8.05 2.80 11.91
C SER A 146 8.51 3.23 10.52
N MET A 147 7.87 4.24 9.93
CA MET A 147 8.24 4.81 8.65
C MET A 147 9.49 5.69 8.75
N PHE A 148 9.61 6.49 9.80
CA PHE A 148 10.80 7.30 10.06
C PHE A 148 12.08 6.47 10.02
N PHE A 149 12.10 5.32 10.69
CA PHE A 149 13.26 4.41 10.63
C PHE A 149 13.44 3.71 9.28
N GLU A 150 12.37 3.50 8.50
CA GLU A 150 12.46 2.92 7.15
C GLU A 150 13.16 3.87 6.16
N VAL A 151 12.89 5.17 6.28
CA VAL A 151 13.43 6.22 5.41
C VAL A 151 14.42 7.13 6.14
N PHE A 152 15.08 6.60 7.17
CA PHE A 152 15.95 7.38 8.04
C PHE A 152 17.11 8.03 7.27
N ASP A 153 17.60 7.35 6.23
CA ASP A 153 18.66 7.82 5.33
C ASP A 153 18.26 9.03 4.47
N HIS A 154 16.97 9.42 4.47
CA HIS A 154 16.52 10.67 3.87
C HIS A 154 16.70 11.88 4.81
N TYR A 155 16.81 11.63 6.12
CA TYR A 155 16.93 12.65 7.17
C TYR A 155 18.33 12.66 7.79
N ALA A 156 19.05 11.55 7.69
CA ALA A 156 20.43 11.41 8.10
C ALA A 156 21.25 10.84 6.94
N ASP A 157 22.53 11.19 6.81
CA ASP A 157 23.41 10.67 5.75
C ASP A 157 23.79 9.17 5.92
N THR A 158 23.12 8.46 6.83
CA THR A 158 23.43 7.07 7.23
C THR A 158 22.15 6.29 7.49
N ARG A 159 22.24 4.96 7.50
CA ARG A 159 21.14 4.10 7.98
C ARG A 159 20.96 4.28 9.48
N ALA A 160 19.74 4.04 9.98
CA ALA A 160 19.45 4.15 11.41
C ALA A 160 20.37 3.28 12.27
N GLU A 161 20.70 2.06 11.81
CA GLU A 161 21.55 1.11 12.52
C GLU A 161 23.04 1.52 12.54
N GLU A 162 23.44 2.41 11.64
CA GLU A 162 24.81 2.89 11.46
C GLU A 162 24.99 4.32 11.98
N SER A 163 23.90 4.93 12.44
CA SER A 163 23.89 6.32 12.86
C SER A 163 24.56 6.51 14.22
N SER A 164 25.36 7.55 14.34
CA SER A 164 25.96 8.00 15.61
C SER A 164 25.09 9.01 16.37
N LEU A 165 23.89 9.32 15.88
CA LEU A 165 22.97 10.25 16.52
C LEU A 165 22.50 9.72 17.88
N SER A 166 22.35 10.62 18.86
CA SER A 166 21.73 10.27 20.14
C SER A 166 20.22 10.06 19.96
N VAL A 167 19.59 9.40 20.93
CA VAL A 167 18.13 9.21 20.94
C VAL A 167 17.41 10.56 20.92
N GLU A 168 17.91 11.55 21.67
CA GLU A 168 17.36 12.91 21.71
C GLU A 168 17.45 13.59 20.35
N ALA A 169 18.58 13.47 19.66
CA ALA A 169 18.74 14.00 18.31
C ALA A 169 17.81 13.31 17.30
N MET A 170 17.60 11.99 17.44
CA MET A 170 16.62 11.28 16.61
C MET A 170 15.18 11.72 16.88
N ILE A 171 14.83 11.97 18.15
CA ILE A 171 13.52 12.52 18.53
C ILE A 171 13.34 13.91 17.91
N GLU A 172 14.36 14.78 17.99
CA GLU A 172 14.31 16.10 17.40
C GLU A 172 14.14 16.03 15.88
N LEU A 173 14.90 15.17 15.19
CA LEU A 173 14.74 14.93 13.75
C LEU A 173 13.33 14.46 13.40
N PHE A 174 12.80 13.50 14.16
CA PHE A 174 11.44 13.00 13.97
C PHE A 174 10.42 14.12 14.12
N LEU A 175 10.46 14.90 15.20
CA LEU A 175 9.47 15.94 15.48
C LEU A 175 9.56 17.15 14.55
N MET A 176 10.78 17.51 14.12
CA MET A 176 11.04 18.77 13.42
C MET A 176 11.13 18.62 11.90
N GLN A 177 11.52 17.44 11.40
CA GLN A 177 11.78 17.24 9.96
C GLN A 177 10.88 16.22 9.29
N TYR A 178 10.45 15.16 10.00
CA TYR A 178 9.64 14.10 9.39
C TYR A 178 8.21 14.56 9.12
N VAL A 179 7.69 14.24 7.93
CA VAL A 179 6.31 14.60 7.55
C VAL A 179 5.31 13.61 8.14
N HIS A 180 4.57 14.03 9.17
CA HIS A 180 3.69 13.16 9.96
C HIS A 180 2.29 12.91 9.36
N GLY A 181 1.89 13.67 8.34
CA GLY A 181 0.50 13.72 7.90
C GLY A 181 0.00 12.49 7.12
N ARG A 182 0.90 11.65 6.62
CA ARG A 182 0.56 10.56 5.68
C ARG A 182 -0.51 9.58 6.18
N PRO A 183 -0.49 9.10 7.44
CA PRO A 183 -1.56 8.23 7.95
C PRO A 183 -2.93 8.89 8.00
N LEU A 184 -2.99 10.22 8.05
CA LEU A 184 -4.23 11.00 8.10
C LEU A 184 -4.79 11.26 6.71
N THR A 185 -3.92 11.39 5.70
CA THR A 185 -4.33 11.84 4.37
C THR A 185 -4.38 10.72 3.31
N TRP A 186 -3.70 9.59 3.52
CA TRP A 186 -3.54 8.57 2.48
C TRP A 186 -4.88 7.98 1.98
N LEU A 187 -5.85 7.80 2.88
CA LEU A 187 -7.16 7.25 2.49
C LEU A 187 -7.88 8.16 1.49
N ASP A 188 -7.86 9.48 1.67
CA ASP A 188 -8.45 10.43 0.72
C ASP A 188 -7.56 10.66 -0.51
N ALA A 189 -6.28 10.96 -0.26
CA ALA A 189 -5.34 11.39 -1.29
C ALA A 189 -4.99 10.28 -2.29
N GLU A 190 -5.14 9.01 -1.89
CA GLU A 190 -4.73 7.86 -2.69
C GLU A 190 -5.86 6.82 -2.85
N LEU A 191 -6.50 6.36 -1.77
CA LEU A 191 -7.53 5.32 -1.91
C LEU A 191 -8.82 5.84 -2.54
N LYS A 192 -9.43 6.88 -1.96
CA LYS A 192 -10.66 7.53 -2.46
C LYS A 192 -10.44 8.05 -3.88
N ARG A 193 -9.38 8.83 -4.09
CA ARG A 193 -9.04 9.38 -5.41
C ARG A 193 -8.91 8.31 -6.50
N MET A 194 -8.24 7.19 -6.21
CA MET A 194 -7.89 6.21 -7.24
C MET A 194 -8.94 5.12 -7.43
N LEU A 195 -9.69 4.79 -6.39
CA LEU A 195 -10.68 3.70 -6.40
C LEU A 195 -12.13 4.19 -6.35
N ASP A 196 -12.37 5.47 -6.08
CA ASP A 196 -13.70 6.08 -5.93
C ASP A 196 -14.48 5.46 -4.75
N VAL A 197 -13.77 5.21 -3.64
CA VAL A 197 -14.32 4.64 -2.40
C VAL A 197 -13.96 5.54 -1.22
N ASP A 198 -14.95 6.25 -0.71
CA ASP A 198 -14.84 7.04 0.52
C ASP A 198 -15.12 6.16 1.74
N VAL A 199 -14.07 5.74 2.44
CA VAL A 199 -14.19 4.80 3.57
C VAL A 199 -14.88 5.40 4.78
N TYR A 200 -14.88 6.73 4.92
CA TYR A 200 -15.46 7.41 6.08
C TYR A 200 -17.00 7.42 6.04
N GLN A 201 -17.60 7.12 4.89
CA GLN A 201 -19.06 6.96 4.73
C GLN A 201 -19.59 5.61 5.27
N TYR A 202 -18.70 4.70 5.66
CA TYR A 202 -19.07 3.36 6.11
C TYR A 202 -18.70 3.16 7.58
N PRO A 203 -19.51 2.41 8.35
CA PRO A 203 -19.19 2.12 9.74
C PRO A 203 -17.94 1.24 9.84
N PHE A 204 -17.10 1.54 10.82
CA PHE A 204 -15.96 0.72 11.17
C PHE A 204 -16.25 -0.04 12.46
N ASP A 205 -16.24 -1.37 12.40
CA ASP A 205 -16.47 -2.20 13.58
C ASP A 205 -15.23 -2.17 14.47
N LEU A 206 -15.32 -1.44 15.59
CA LEU A 206 -14.22 -1.24 16.52
C LEU A 206 -13.84 -2.52 17.26
N GLU A 207 -14.81 -3.41 17.51
CA GLU A 207 -14.61 -4.69 18.21
C GLU A 207 -13.95 -5.73 17.28
N ARG A 208 -14.46 -5.87 16.06
CA ARG A 208 -13.85 -6.75 15.04
C ARG A 208 -12.56 -6.16 14.47
N GLY A 209 -12.39 -4.85 14.55
CA GLY A 209 -11.24 -4.12 14.00
C GLY A 209 -11.21 -4.11 12.47
N CYS A 210 -12.37 -4.14 11.81
CA CYS A 210 -12.45 -4.12 10.36
C CYS A 210 -13.72 -3.44 9.82
N ALA A 211 -13.69 -3.08 8.54
CA ALA A 211 -14.86 -2.74 7.74
C ALA A 211 -14.82 -3.50 6.42
N MET A 212 -15.97 -4.01 5.96
CA MET A 212 -16.13 -4.59 4.64
C MET A 212 -17.10 -3.71 3.84
N ILE A 213 -16.63 -3.20 2.72
CA ILE A 213 -17.30 -2.17 1.92
C ILE A 213 -17.48 -2.70 0.50
N GLU A 214 -18.68 -2.60 -0.04
CA GLU A 214 -18.96 -2.87 -1.45
C GLU A 214 -19.33 -1.55 -2.13
N SER A 215 -18.52 -1.11 -3.10
CA SER A 215 -18.76 0.12 -3.86
C SER A 215 -18.46 -0.11 -5.34
N GLY A 216 -19.51 -0.18 -6.15
CA GLY A 216 -19.41 -0.42 -7.58
C GLY A 216 -18.62 -1.69 -7.93
N ASN A 217 -17.49 -1.53 -8.62
CA ASN A 217 -16.61 -2.63 -9.00
C ASN A 217 -15.55 -2.99 -7.94
N VAL A 218 -15.63 -2.41 -6.73
CA VAL A 218 -14.64 -2.60 -5.66
C VAL A 218 -15.31 -3.25 -4.45
N ASP A 219 -14.79 -4.40 -4.03
CA ASP A 219 -14.99 -4.92 -2.67
C ASP A 219 -13.75 -4.55 -1.87
N LEU A 220 -13.91 -3.88 -0.73
CA LEU A 220 -12.81 -3.35 0.08
C LEU A 220 -12.91 -3.88 1.51
N LEU A 221 -11.84 -4.52 1.98
CA LEU A 221 -11.61 -4.81 3.38
C LEU A 221 -10.65 -3.77 3.95
N VAL A 222 -11.10 -3.01 4.96
CA VAL A 222 -10.25 -2.19 5.83
C VAL A 222 -9.98 -2.99 7.10
N LEU A 223 -8.71 -3.21 7.45
CA LEU A 223 -8.32 -4.09 8.55
C LEU A 223 -7.29 -3.44 9.47
N LYS A 224 -7.52 -3.46 10.79
CA LYS A 224 -6.52 -3.03 11.77
C LYS A 224 -5.28 -3.93 11.74
N CYS A 225 -4.10 -3.31 11.66
CA CYS A 225 -2.81 -3.99 11.62
C CYS A 225 -2.48 -4.73 12.93
N GLU A 226 -2.94 -4.18 14.05
CA GLU A 226 -2.67 -4.62 15.42
C GLU A 226 -3.46 -5.88 15.80
N LEU A 227 -4.41 -6.30 14.97
CA LEU A 227 -5.17 -7.53 15.21
C LEU A 227 -4.24 -8.75 15.25
N PRO A 228 -4.55 -9.75 16.11
CA PRO A 228 -3.86 -11.03 16.12
C PRO A 228 -3.84 -11.70 14.74
N ASP A 229 -2.80 -12.47 14.47
CA ASP A 229 -2.58 -13.06 13.14
C ASP A 229 -3.68 -14.06 12.74
N ASP A 230 -4.23 -14.82 13.69
CA ASP A 230 -5.36 -15.74 13.52
C ASP A 230 -6.66 -14.98 13.21
N VAL A 231 -6.91 -13.86 13.90
CA VAL A 231 -8.07 -12.99 13.64
C VAL A 231 -7.96 -12.39 12.23
N LYS A 232 -6.81 -11.83 11.86
CA LYS A 232 -6.57 -11.30 10.51
C LYS A 232 -6.76 -12.39 9.44
N ALA A 233 -6.20 -13.58 9.67
CA ALA A 233 -6.34 -14.70 8.74
C ALA A 233 -7.81 -15.07 8.51
N LYS A 234 -8.60 -15.18 9.59
CA LYS A 234 -10.03 -15.48 9.54
C LYS A 234 -10.82 -14.38 8.82
N THR A 235 -10.59 -13.11 9.14
CA THR A 235 -11.28 -11.98 8.50
C THR A 235 -10.96 -11.88 7.00
N ILE A 236 -9.71 -12.10 6.61
CA ILE A 236 -9.32 -12.11 5.19
C ILE A 236 -9.92 -13.32 4.47
N ALA A 237 -9.95 -14.49 5.12
CA ALA A 237 -10.59 -15.68 4.56
C ALA A 237 -12.10 -15.46 4.35
N GLU A 238 -12.80 -14.88 5.32
CA GLU A 238 -14.21 -14.50 5.23
C GLU A 238 -14.45 -13.53 4.05
N PHE A 239 -13.68 -12.44 3.99
CA PHE A 239 -13.78 -11.43 2.92
C PHE A 239 -13.56 -12.03 1.52
N LEU A 240 -12.54 -12.88 1.36
CA LEU A 240 -12.20 -13.52 0.09
C LEU A 240 -12.99 -14.82 -0.15
N LYS A 241 -13.86 -15.20 0.78
CA LYS A 241 -14.66 -16.43 0.84
C LYS A 241 -13.83 -17.72 0.90
N LEU A 242 -12.56 -17.66 1.31
CA LEU A 242 -11.63 -18.79 1.39
C LEU A 242 -12.04 -19.77 2.50
N GLU A 243 -11.81 -21.06 2.28
CA GLU A 243 -12.00 -22.08 3.33
C GLU A 243 -11.02 -21.88 4.50
N LYS A 244 -9.76 -21.56 4.18
CA LYS A 244 -8.70 -21.34 5.16
C LYS A 244 -7.62 -20.40 4.60
N LEU A 245 -7.07 -19.57 5.48
CA LEU A 245 -5.87 -18.79 5.25
C LEU A 245 -4.96 -18.91 6.48
N GLU A 246 -3.66 -18.96 6.28
CA GLU A 246 -2.66 -18.90 7.37
C GLU A 246 -1.71 -17.74 7.11
N LEU A 247 -1.46 -16.92 8.13
CA LEU A 247 -0.48 -15.85 8.03
C LEU A 247 0.94 -16.39 8.20
N THR A 248 1.80 -16.11 7.22
CA THR A 248 3.22 -16.47 7.24
C THR A 248 4.02 -15.19 7.46
N ARG A 249 4.90 -15.20 8.46
CA ARG A 249 5.91 -14.16 8.66
C ARG A 249 7.11 -14.42 7.76
#